data_AF-A0A2Z3HJY8-F1
#
_entry.id   AF-A0A2Z3HJY8-F1
#
_cell.length_a   1.000
_cell.length_b   1.000
_cell.length_c   1.000
_cell.angle_alpha   90.00
_cell.angle_beta   90.00
_cell.angle_gamma   90.00
#
_symmetry.space_group_name_H-M   'P 1'
#
loop_
_entity.id
_entity.type
_entity.pdbx_description
1 polymer ?
#
loop_
_entity_poly.entity_id
_entity_poly.type
_entity_poly.pdbx_seq_one_letter_code
_entity_poly.pdbx_strand_id
1 'polypeptide(L)'
;MTVYTELLEPTKSEKHGSIIWTPAGEEYGHRAGTLTISGTKSFAVYDVDEFPCDEGRGFMLLKKTPGTDATEDHYSVHVGSDRSMRCECRGFYSHHHCKHVSAIFELLKAKQL
;
A
#
# COMPACT_ATOMS: atom_id res chain seq x y z
N MET A 1 1.86 9.61 17.87
CA MET A 1 2.22 9.06 16.55
C MET A 1 1.71 10.02 15.50
N THR A 2 2.54 10.42 14.54
CA THR A 2 2.17 11.39 13.51
C THR A 2 1.49 10.66 12.35
N VAL A 3 0.29 11.09 11.99
CA VAL A 3 -0.42 10.58 10.82
C VAL A 3 0.09 11.32 9.58
N TYR A 4 0.51 10.59 8.56
CA TYR A 4 0.90 11.14 7.26
C TYR A 4 -0.29 11.07 6.30
N THR A 5 -0.51 12.10 5.49
CA THR A 5 -1.60 12.14 4.50
C THR A 5 -1.09 12.79 3.24
N GLU A 6 -1.33 12.14 2.10
CA GLU A 6 -0.89 12.63 0.80
C GLU A 6 -1.87 12.22 -0.30
N LEU A 7 -1.92 13.02 -1.37
CA LEU A 7 -2.67 12.71 -2.58
C LEU A 7 -1.87 11.77 -3.48
N LEU A 8 -2.54 10.73 -3.98
CA LEU A 8 -1.96 9.88 -5.03
C LEU A 8 -2.01 10.61 -6.37
N GLU A 9 -1.04 10.30 -7.23
CA GLU A 9 -1.03 10.83 -8.59
C GLU A 9 -2.35 10.50 -9.30
N PRO A 10 -2.99 11.51 -9.93
CA PRO A 10 -4.28 11.32 -10.56
C PRO A 10 -4.15 10.38 -11.76
N THR A 11 -5.01 9.37 -11.80
CA THR A 11 -5.16 8.47 -12.94
C THR A 11 -6.44 8.79 -13.69
N LYS A 12 -6.59 8.26 -14.92
CA LYS A 12 -7.82 8.41 -15.71
C LYS A 12 -9.07 7.97 -14.94
N SER A 13 -8.94 6.94 -14.12
CA SER A 13 -10.04 6.34 -13.35
C SER A 13 -10.18 6.92 -11.93
N GLU A 14 -9.18 7.63 -11.42
CA GLU A 14 -9.14 8.12 -10.06
C GLU A 14 -8.43 9.47 -9.99
N LYS A 15 -9.19 10.56 -9.88
CA LYS A 15 -8.66 11.94 -9.87
C LYS A 15 -8.28 12.46 -8.48
N HIS A 16 -8.81 11.83 -7.42
CA HIS A 16 -8.71 12.31 -6.04
C HIS A 16 -8.33 11.18 -5.08
N GLY A 17 -7.48 10.25 -5.53
CA GLY A 17 -6.96 9.22 -4.64
C GLY A 17 -6.13 9.84 -3.52
N SER A 18 -6.25 9.33 -2.30
CA SER A 18 -5.40 9.76 -1.19
C SER A 18 -4.99 8.58 -0.32
N ILE A 19 -3.86 8.75 0.36
CA ILE A 19 -3.36 7.83 1.36
C ILE A 19 -3.35 8.51 2.72
N ILE A 20 -3.68 7.72 3.75
CA ILE A 20 -3.50 8.09 5.15
C ILE A 20 -2.66 6.99 5.78
N TRP A 21 -1.52 7.34 6.35
CA TRP A 21 -0.59 6.42 6.96
C TRP A 21 -0.44 6.70 8.45
N THR A 22 -0.56 5.66 9.25
CA THR A 22 -0.29 5.69 10.68
C THR A 22 0.81 4.67 10.96
N PRO A 23 2.05 5.10 11.26
CA PRO A 23 3.11 4.15 11.59
C PRO A 23 2.74 3.38 12.86
N ALA A 24 3.15 2.12 12.93
CA ALA A 24 3.04 1.36 14.16
C ALA A 24 3.87 2.03 15.27
N GLY A 25 3.46 1.89 16.53
CA GLY A 25 4.30 2.29 17.66
C GLY A 25 5.55 1.42 17.77
N GLU A 26 6.37 1.63 18.80
CA GLU A 26 7.44 0.69 19.21
C GLU A 26 6.83 -0.61 19.78
N GLU A 27 6.03 -1.30 18.98
CA GLU A 27 5.52 -2.63 19.27
C GLU A 27 6.50 -3.65 18.67
N TYR A 28 6.90 -4.64 19.45
CA TYR A 28 7.76 -5.73 18.97
C TYR A 28 7.01 -6.54 17.89
N GLY A 29 7.36 -6.37 16.61
CA GLY A 29 6.75 -7.11 15.50
C GLY A 29 7.22 -6.65 14.12
N HIS A 30 6.71 -7.33 13.08
CA HIS A 30 6.96 -7.01 11.67
C HIS A 30 6.05 -5.91 11.10
N ARG A 31 5.14 -5.40 11.94
CA ARG A 31 4.13 -4.42 11.56
C ARG A 31 4.75 -3.05 11.40
N ALA A 32 4.74 -2.53 10.17
CA ALA A 32 5.22 -1.20 9.86
C ALA A 32 4.17 -0.12 10.18
N GLY A 33 2.88 -0.43 10.02
CA GLY A 33 1.80 0.51 10.35
C GLY A 33 0.47 0.16 9.70
N THR A 34 -0.45 1.14 9.70
CA THR A 34 -1.76 1.04 9.07
C THR A 34 -1.83 2.04 7.92
N LEU A 35 -2.14 1.52 6.74
CA LEU A 35 -2.34 2.25 5.50
C LEU A 35 -3.82 2.28 5.14
N THR A 36 -4.37 3.48 5.00
CA THR A 36 -5.68 3.70 4.41
C THR A 36 -5.50 4.24 3.00
N ILE A 37 -6.12 3.59 2.02
CA ILE A 37 -6.19 4.06 0.65
C ILE A 37 -7.64 4.44 0.38
N SER A 38 -7.86 5.71 0.04
CA SER A 38 -9.17 6.19 -0.38
C SER A 38 -9.14 6.65 -1.83
N GLY A 39 -10.25 6.45 -2.51
CA GLY A 39 -10.54 7.00 -3.81
C GLY A 39 -12.02 7.33 -3.91
N THR A 40 -12.44 7.90 -5.03
CA THR A 40 -13.79 8.45 -5.24
C THR A 40 -14.89 7.41 -4.98
N LYS A 41 -14.63 6.13 -5.26
CA LYS A 41 -15.61 5.03 -5.13
C LYS A 41 -15.15 3.87 -4.26
N SER A 42 -13.93 3.93 -3.73
CA SER A 42 -13.31 2.80 -3.04
C SER A 42 -12.57 3.28 -1.81
N PHE A 43 -12.79 2.60 -0.70
CA PHE A 43 -12.07 2.84 0.55
C PHE A 43 -11.59 1.50 1.08
N ALA A 44 -10.32 1.42 1.45
CA ALA A 44 -9.76 0.22 2.06
C ALA A 44 -8.69 0.57 3.10
N VAL A 45 -8.73 -0.14 4.22
CA VAL A 45 -7.73 -0.06 5.29
C VAL A 45 -6.92 -1.35 5.30
N TYR A 46 -5.62 -1.20 5.43
CA TYR A 46 -4.64 -2.28 5.45
C TYR A 46 -3.73 -2.12 6.67
N ASP A 47 -3.47 -3.20 7.37
CA ASP A 47 -2.23 -3.31 8.16
C ASP A 47 -1.10 -3.68 7.20
N VAL A 48 0.04 -3.02 7.35
CA VAL A 48 1.22 -3.20 6.52
C VAL A 48 2.30 -3.85 7.36
N ASP A 49 2.70 -5.04 6.96
CA ASP A 49 3.85 -5.74 7.53
C ASP A 49 4.99 -5.71 6.51
N GLU A 50 6.20 -5.42 6.97
CA GLU A 50 7.40 -5.53 6.14
C GLU A 50 8.08 -6.89 6.37
N PHE A 51 8.50 -7.53 5.30
CA PHE A 51 9.22 -8.80 5.35
C PHE A 51 10.53 -8.75 4.55
N PRO A 52 11.56 -9.50 4.97
CA PRO A 52 12.82 -9.60 4.25
C PRO A 52 12.63 -10.11 2.81
N CYS A 53 13.33 -9.50 1.85
CA CYS A 53 13.36 -9.91 0.45
C CYS A 53 14.79 -9.77 -0.09
N ASP A 54 15.20 -10.67 -0.98
CA ASP A 54 16.58 -10.72 -1.48
C ASP A 54 16.99 -9.45 -2.25
N GLU A 55 16.05 -8.86 -3.02
CA GLU A 55 16.31 -7.68 -3.86
C GLU A 55 15.21 -6.61 -3.68
N GLY A 56 15.36 -5.78 -2.65
CA GLY A 56 14.48 -4.64 -2.39
C GLY A 56 13.70 -4.79 -1.09
N ARG A 57 12.43 -4.37 -1.08
CA ARG A 57 11.55 -4.41 0.10
C ARG A 57 10.24 -5.12 -0.23
N GLY A 58 9.82 -6.00 0.68
CA GLY A 58 8.56 -6.75 0.59
C GLY A 58 7.58 -6.27 1.63
N PHE A 59 6.33 -6.05 1.22
CA PHE A 59 5.24 -5.60 2.08
C PHE A 59 4.02 -6.49 1.93
N MET A 60 3.44 -6.88 3.05
CA MET A 60 2.17 -7.59 3.12
C MET A 60 1.10 -6.61 3.56
N LEU A 61 0.08 -6.39 2.71
CA LEU A 61 -1.04 -5.50 3.00
C LEU A 61 -2.23 -6.35 3.44
N LEU A 62 -2.39 -6.52 4.75
CA LEU A 62 -3.47 -7.26 5.38
C LEU A 62 -4.73 -6.40 5.47
N LYS A 63 -5.79 -6.80 4.79
CA LYS A 63 -7.01 -6.03 4.66
C LYS A 63 -7.83 -6.04 5.95
N LYS A 64 -8.21 -4.87 6.45
CA LYS A 64 -9.09 -4.69 7.63
C LYS A 64 -10.55 -4.45 7.26
N THR A 65 -10.81 -4.10 6.01
CA THR A 65 -12.13 -3.77 5.50
C THR A 65 -12.41 -4.57 4.23
N PRO A 66 -13.63 -5.10 4.01
CA PRO A 66 -13.91 -5.96 2.86
C PRO A 66 -13.57 -5.34 1.49
N GLY A 67 -13.54 -4.01 1.38
CA GLY A 67 -13.09 -3.28 0.19
C GLY A 67 -13.87 -3.68 -1.06
N THR A 68 -13.23 -3.65 -2.23
CA THR A 68 -13.86 -3.98 -3.53
C THR A 68 -13.74 -5.46 -3.92
N ASP A 69 -12.93 -6.23 -3.21
CA ASP A 69 -12.63 -7.63 -3.50
C ASP A 69 -12.80 -8.44 -2.23
N ALA A 70 -14.00 -8.95 -1.99
CA ALA A 70 -14.39 -9.51 -0.70
C ALA A 70 -13.74 -10.87 -0.40
N THR A 71 -13.07 -11.50 -1.36
CA THR A 71 -12.48 -12.84 -1.22
C THR A 71 -11.01 -12.83 -0.86
N GLU A 72 -10.32 -11.70 -1.05
CA GLU A 72 -8.90 -11.56 -0.77
C GLU A 72 -8.68 -10.77 0.52
N ASP A 73 -8.03 -11.42 1.48
CA ASP A 73 -7.72 -10.86 2.81
C ASP A 73 -6.39 -10.11 2.83
N HIS A 74 -5.54 -10.28 1.81
CA HIS A 74 -4.24 -9.62 1.76
C HIS A 74 -3.74 -9.42 0.33
N TYR A 75 -2.72 -8.57 0.17
CA TYR A 75 -1.96 -8.45 -1.07
C TYR A 75 -0.47 -8.27 -0.77
N SER A 76 0.38 -9.01 -1.49
CA SER A 76 1.83 -8.79 -1.44
C SER A 76 2.23 -7.68 -2.40
N VAL A 77 3.10 -6.79 -1.95
CA VAL A 77 3.75 -5.74 -2.75
C VAL A 77 5.25 -5.89 -2.64
N HIS A 78 5.93 -5.94 -3.78
CA HIS A 78 7.38 -5.96 -3.85
C HIS A 78 7.86 -4.70 -4.56
N VAL A 79 8.84 -4.03 -3.96
CA VAL A 79 9.53 -2.88 -4.54
C VAL A 79 11.01 -3.24 -4.67
N GLY A 80 11.43 -3.53 -5.89
CA GLY A 80 12.80 -3.91 -6.22
C GLY A 80 13.78 -2.75 -6.11
N SER A 81 15.05 -3.08 -5.87
CA SER A 81 16.17 -2.13 -5.83
C SER A 81 16.34 -1.35 -7.15
N ASP A 82 15.93 -1.96 -8.26
CA ASP A 82 15.92 -1.42 -9.61
C ASP A 82 14.68 -0.55 -9.92
N ARG A 83 13.85 -0.26 -8.91
CA ARG A 83 12.54 0.41 -9.00
C ARG A 83 11.48 -0.41 -9.74
N SER A 84 11.71 -1.71 -9.98
CA SER A 84 10.63 -2.60 -10.38
C SER A 84 9.61 -2.68 -9.25
N MET A 85 8.33 -2.74 -9.62
CA MET A 85 7.25 -2.83 -8.65
C MET A 85 6.34 -3.97 -9.06
N ARG A 86 5.90 -4.78 -8.10
CA ARG A 86 4.99 -5.89 -8.32
C ARG A 86 3.93 -5.91 -7.25
N CYS A 87 2.70 -6.26 -7.63
CA CYS A 87 1.62 -6.51 -6.70
C CYS A 87 0.73 -7.63 -7.24
N GLU A 88 0.19 -8.43 -6.32
CA GLU A 88 -0.65 -9.58 -6.65
C GLU A 88 -2.14 -9.20 -6.82
N CYS A 89 -2.48 -7.92 -6.72
CA CYS A 89 -3.87 -7.50 -6.91
C CYS A 89 -4.26 -7.51 -8.40
N ARG A 90 -5.55 -7.76 -8.66
CA ARG A 90 -6.10 -7.79 -10.04
C ARG A 90 -5.84 -6.51 -10.82
N GLY A 91 -5.80 -5.35 -10.14
CA GLY A 91 -5.50 -4.07 -10.77
C GLY A 91 -4.09 -4.05 -11.37
N PHE A 92 -3.10 -4.58 -10.65
CA PHE A 92 -1.74 -4.66 -11.14
C PHE A 92 -1.61 -5.68 -12.27
N TYR A 93 -2.21 -6.87 -12.15
CA TYR A 93 -2.22 -7.86 -13.24
C TYR A 93 -2.83 -7.32 -14.53
N SER A 94 -3.86 -6.47 -14.44
CA SER A 94 -4.57 -5.96 -15.61
C SER A 94 -3.90 -4.75 -16.25
N HIS A 95 -3.16 -3.95 -15.47
CA HIS A 95 -2.69 -2.63 -15.92
C HIS A 95 -1.22 -2.34 -15.64
N HIS A 96 -0.50 -3.26 -14.99
CA HIS A 96 0.87 -3.08 -14.49
C HIS A 96 1.05 -1.87 -13.56
N HIS A 97 -0.04 -1.36 -12.99
CA HIS A 97 -0.05 -0.34 -11.95
C HIS A 97 -1.28 -0.55 -11.05
N CYS A 98 -1.15 -0.24 -9.76
CA CYS A 98 -2.27 -0.30 -8.83
C CYS A 98 -2.07 0.69 -7.68
N LYS A 99 -3.17 1.01 -6.99
CA LYS A 99 -3.14 1.94 -5.85
C LYS A 99 -2.25 1.44 -4.71
N HIS A 100 -2.11 0.12 -4.53
CA HIS A 100 -1.27 -0.47 -3.49
C HIS A 100 0.21 -0.13 -3.73
N VAL A 101 0.70 -0.36 -4.95
CA VAL A 101 2.06 -0.03 -5.35
C VAL A 101 2.29 1.48 -5.24
N SER A 102 1.39 2.30 -5.78
CA SER A 102 1.51 3.76 -5.69
C SER A 102 1.57 4.26 -4.25
N ALA A 103 0.76 3.67 -3.35
CA ALA A 103 0.75 4.03 -1.94
C ALA A 103 2.07 3.66 -1.24
N ILE A 104 2.55 2.42 -1.40
CA ILE A 104 3.82 1.97 -0.80
C ILE A 104 4.99 2.79 -1.36
N PHE A 105 5.03 3.02 -2.66
CA PHE A 105 6.08 3.83 -3.29
C PHE A 105 6.11 5.26 -2.74
N GLU A 106 4.95 5.89 -2.57
CA GLU A 106 4.88 7.25 -2.00
C GLU A 106 5.34 7.28 -0.54
N LEU A 107 4.96 6.28 0.27
CA LEU A 107 5.43 6.17 1.65
C LEU A 107 6.95 5.97 1.76
N LEU A 108 7.54 5.15 0.88
CA LEU A 108 8.99 4.95 0.79
C LEU A 108 9.70 6.26 0.42
N LYS A 109 9.19 6.94 -0.61
CA LYS A 109 9.72 8.24 -1.07
C LYS A 109 9.63 9.31 0.03
N ALA A 110 8.55 9.31 0.81
CA ALA A 110 8.33 10.20 1.95
C ALA A 110 9.03 9.75 3.25
N LYS A 111 9.80 8.65 3.21
CA LYS A 111 10.50 8.05 4.37
C LYS A 111 9.58 7.77 5.57
N GLN A 112 8.36 7.35 5.28
CA GLN A 112 7.38 6.89 6.26
C GLN A 112 7.43 5.36 6.46
N LEU A 113 8.10 4.67 5.55
CA LEU A 113 8.46 3.25 5.58
C LEU A 113 9.96 3.10 5.48
#